data_AF-A0A899FYB5-F1
#
_entry.id   AF-A0A899FYB5-F1
#
_cell.length_a   1.000
_cell.length_b   1.000
_cell.length_c   1.000
_cell.angle_alpha   90.00
_cell.angle_beta   90.00
_cell.angle_gamma   90.00
#
_symmetry.space_group_name_H-M   'P 1'
#
loop_
_entity.id
_entity.type
_entity.pdbx_description
1 polymer ?
#
loop_
_entity_poly.entity_id
_entity_poly.type
_entity_poly.pdbx_seq_one_letter_code
_entity_poly.pdbx_strand_id
1 'polypeptide(L)'
;MIGILEKYRASFFPGFFGQNLMKKLKEMMIMIYKKKRHLSKLKICIIISWFFVLWHGEVNVFKQAVSRCSWSLWEKWDEGAKPYRMALIGDPQLVDKHTYNRSFILTAFTNFYTDKYMKRNWKYLNSELHPLSLIFLGDLLDGGRDLEMKSWIKEYKRFDDVFFQPPGVKVISTLPGNHDIGFSDGVTLKRLNRFRAYFGESSSSYVLGNHTFVLLDTISLSNTINTQVSEYTKQLLNDLNNTYDKDFPRILLSHVPLFRPANTPCGPNREKNTSIKLERGYQYQNVILSSISTHVLEIVRPIAVFSGDDHDFCEVEQTIKKYGVTIIERSIKSFSMAMGISQPGVQLVSQYYTLYFMKDILEITVQFSGGLQTLFGNQHTHHIQLSLSDPALKGSPPNIAYLIHFLSQNLMNDTRKNLFIKDDTVRPGILVLINNEDWELNDEKHYILQPKDEITFISTLHGG
;
A
#
# COMPACT_ATOMS: atom_id res chain seq x y z
N MET A 1 0.07 -54.33 99.11
CA MET A 1 -0.49 -55.69 99.18
C MET A 1 -0.78 -56.12 97.73
N ILE A 2 0.25 -56.47 96.95
CA ILE A 2 0.82 -57.82 96.75
C ILE A 2 -0.23 -58.81 96.19
N GLY A 3 0.09 -59.37 95.01
CA GLY A 3 -0.58 -60.51 94.37
C GLY A 3 -1.71 -60.05 93.44
N ILE A 4 -1.68 -60.29 92.13
CA ILE A 4 -1.54 -61.60 91.51
C ILE A 4 -0.83 -61.45 90.15
N LEU A 5 0.26 -62.21 89.99
CA LEU A 5 0.95 -62.49 88.74
C LEU A 5 0.50 -63.88 88.22
N GLU A 6 0.76 -64.09 86.94
CA GLU A 6 0.80 -65.38 86.21
C GLU A 6 -0.50 -65.95 85.64
N LYS A 7 -0.71 -65.68 84.34
CA LYS A 7 -0.67 -66.77 83.34
C LYS A 7 -0.54 -66.22 81.92
N TYR A 8 0.19 -66.98 81.09
CA TYR A 8 0.41 -66.84 79.65
C TYR A 8 1.65 -66.05 79.19
N ARG A 9 2.80 -66.69 79.43
CA ARG A 9 3.98 -66.61 78.56
C ARG A 9 3.69 -67.45 77.32
N ALA A 10 3.32 -66.83 76.20
CA ALA A 10 3.21 -67.49 74.91
C ALA A 10 4.46 -67.17 74.07
N SER A 11 5.12 -68.24 73.67
CA SER A 11 6.33 -68.35 72.88
C SER A 11 6.24 -67.70 71.50
N PHE A 12 7.35 -67.08 71.12
CA PHE A 12 7.75 -66.71 69.76
C PHE A 12 7.44 -67.79 68.72
N PHE A 13 6.75 -67.43 67.64
CA PHE A 13 6.91 -68.03 66.31
C PHE A 13 7.53 -66.97 65.39
N PRO A 14 8.79 -67.14 64.95
CA PRO A 14 9.38 -66.28 63.93
C PRO A 14 9.15 -66.86 62.54
N GLY A 15 8.70 -66.03 61.60
CA GLY A 15 8.85 -66.30 60.17
C GLY A 15 7.65 -66.97 59.49
N PHE A 16 6.71 -66.15 59.00
CA PHE A 16 6.12 -66.35 57.66
C PHE A 16 5.29 -65.16 57.13
N PHE A 17 5.02 -64.11 57.93
CA PHE A 17 4.12 -63.01 57.52
C PHE A 17 4.79 -61.65 57.21
N GLY A 18 6.08 -61.45 57.53
CA GLY A 18 6.74 -60.14 57.38
C GLY A 18 7.26 -59.81 55.97
N GLN A 19 7.76 -60.80 55.23
CA GLN A 19 8.40 -60.55 53.92
C GLN A 19 7.39 -60.25 52.80
N ASN A 20 6.22 -60.89 52.83
CA ASN A 20 5.23 -60.76 51.75
C ASN A 20 4.47 -59.42 51.81
N LEU A 21 4.23 -58.90 53.01
CA LEU A 21 3.60 -57.58 53.23
C LEU A 21 4.54 -56.43 52.85
N MET A 22 5.80 -56.49 53.27
CA MET A 22 6.82 -55.49 52.94
C MET A 22 7.13 -55.44 51.44
N LYS A 23 7.08 -56.59 50.74
CA LYS A 23 7.23 -56.66 49.27
C LYS A 23 6.05 -55.99 48.55
N LYS A 24 4.81 -56.31 48.94
CA LYS A 24 3.60 -55.66 48.39
C LYS A 24 3.58 -54.15 48.64
N LEU A 25 4.00 -53.69 49.81
CA LEU A 25 4.12 -52.25 50.13
C LEU A 25 5.16 -51.55 49.25
N LYS A 26 6.32 -52.17 49.01
CA LYS A 26 7.33 -51.64 48.07
C LYS A 26 6.80 -51.57 46.64
N GLU A 27 6.13 -52.61 46.16
CA GLU A 27 5.51 -52.61 44.82
C GLU A 27 4.43 -51.53 44.68
N MET A 28 3.61 -51.34 45.72
CA MET A 28 2.57 -50.31 45.76
C MET A 28 3.17 -48.89 45.80
N MET A 29 4.22 -48.66 46.60
CA MET A 29 4.96 -47.41 46.63
C MET A 29 5.65 -47.11 45.29
N ILE A 30 6.23 -48.11 44.62
CA ILE A 30 6.80 -47.98 43.28
C ILE A 30 5.70 -47.64 42.27
N MET A 31 4.53 -48.27 42.34
CA MET A 31 3.39 -47.92 41.48
C MET A 31 2.89 -46.50 41.74
N ILE A 32 2.75 -46.07 42.99
CA ILE A 32 2.34 -44.70 43.35
C ILE A 32 3.39 -43.70 42.86
N TYR A 33 4.68 -43.98 43.05
CA TYR A 33 5.78 -43.15 42.57
C TYR A 33 5.82 -43.09 41.05
N LYS A 34 5.70 -44.22 40.34
CA LYS A 34 5.61 -44.28 38.88
C LYS A 34 4.39 -43.50 38.40
N LYS A 35 3.21 -43.68 39.00
CA LYS A 35 1.98 -42.95 38.65
C LYS A 35 2.14 -41.44 38.90
N LYS A 36 2.69 -41.02 40.05
CA LYS A 36 3.00 -39.61 40.35
C LYS A 36 4.04 -39.01 39.39
N ARG A 37 5.06 -39.79 39.00
CA ARG A 37 6.06 -39.43 37.98
C ARG A 37 5.45 -39.33 36.59
N HIS A 38 4.54 -40.23 36.21
CA HIS A 38 3.78 -40.17 34.95
C HIS A 38 2.82 -38.97 34.91
N LEU A 39 2.10 -38.70 36.01
CA LEU A 39 1.29 -37.48 36.18
C LEU A 39 2.15 -36.21 36.11
N SER A 40 3.35 -36.22 36.68
CA SER A 40 4.34 -35.13 36.55
C SER A 40 4.80 -34.94 35.11
N LYS A 41 5.17 -36.02 34.41
CA LYS A 41 5.54 -35.98 32.99
C LYS A 41 4.39 -35.48 32.12
N LEU A 42 3.16 -35.96 32.34
CA LEU A 42 1.97 -35.52 31.60
C LEU A 42 1.69 -34.03 31.82
N LYS A 43 1.76 -33.54 33.07
CA LYS A 43 1.63 -32.10 33.36
C LYS A 43 2.69 -31.27 32.64
N ILE A 44 3.95 -31.71 32.65
CA ILE A 44 5.04 -31.05 31.92
C ILE A 44 4.75 -31.04 30.42
N CYS A 45 4.32 -32.16 29.83
CA CYS A 45 3.97 -32.23 28.41
C CYS A 45 2.81 -31.28 28.06
N ILE A 46 1.78 -31.19 28.90
CA ILE A 46 0.66 -30.26 28.70
C ILE A 46 1.16 -28.81 28.75
N ILE A 47 2.01 -28.47 29.72
CA ILE A 47 2.59 -27.13 29.85
C ILE A 47 3.42 -26.79 28.61
N ILE A 48 4.31 -27.69 28.16
CA ILE A 48 5.13 -27.48 26.96
C ILE A 48 4.25 -27.34 25.72
N SER A 49 3.24 -28.19 25.56
CA SER A 49 2.27 -28.10 24.46
C SER A 49 1.54 -26.76 24.48
N TRP A 50 1.11 -26.30 25.65
CA TRP A 50 0.45 -25.00 25.79
C TRP A 50 1.39 -23.83 25.45
N PHE A 51 2.65 -23.88 25.89
CA PHE A 51 3.67 -22.91 25.48
C PHE A 51 3.90 -22.93 23.96
N PHE A 52 3.93 -24.10 23.34
CA PHE A 52 4.07 -24.22 21.88
C PHE A 52 2.86 -23.64 21.14
N VAL A 53 1.64 -23.93 21.59
CA VAL A 53 0.40 -23.39 21.02
C VAL A 53 0.37 -21.87 21.16
N LEU A 54 0.71 -21.34 22.34
CA LEU A 54 0.79 -19.90 22.57
C LEU A 54 1.85 -19.26 21.69
N TRP A 55 3.07 -19.81 21.65
CA TRP A 55 4.13 -19.28 20.79
C TRP A 55 3.70 -19.32 19.31
N HIS A 56 3.11 -20.42 18.86
CA HIS A 56 2.64 -20.55 17.49
C HIS A 56 1.57 -19.50 17.15
N GLY A 57 0.53 -19.36 17.98
CA GLY A 57 -0.55 -18.39 17.76
C GLY A 57 -0.11 -16.94 17.90
N GLU A 58 0.73 -16.63 18.90
CA GLU A 58 1.08 -15.25 19.26
C GLU A 58 2.29 -14.70 18.49
N VAL A 59 3.08 -15.56 17.84
CA VAL A 59 4.29 -15.20 17.08
C VAL A 59 4.20 -15.72 15.65
N ASN A 60 4.13 -17.04 15.48
CA ASN A 60 4.31 -17.67 14.18
C ASN A 60 3.17 -17.37 13.20
N VAL A 61 1.91 -17.35 13.64
CA VAL A 61 0.76 -17.03 12.78
C VAL A 61 0.88 -15.65 12.15
N PHE A 62 1.13 -14.61 12.96
CA PHE A 62 1.27 -13.23 12.48
C PHE A 62 2.49 -13.05 11.58
N LYS A 63 3.64 -13.60 12.01
CA LYS A 63 4.86 -13.54 11.21
C LYS A 63 4.65 -14.20 9.84
N GLN A 64 4.15 -15.43 9.80
CA GLN A 64 3.93 -16.14 8.54
C GLN A 64 2.89 -15.45 7.64
N ALA A 65 1.82 -14.88 8.21
CA ALA A 65 0.83 -14.14 7.45
C ALA A 65 1.48 -12.97 6.69
N VAL A 66 2.34 -12.19 7.37
CA VAL A 66 3.06 -11.07 6.75
C VAL A 66 4.15 -11.54 5.79
N SER A 67 4.95 -12.55 6.14
CA SER A 67 6.05 -13.03 5.28
C SER A 67 5.56 -13.59 3.94
N ARG A 68 4.31 -14.09 3.86
CA ARG A 68 3.67 -14.52 2.61
C ARG A 68 3.41 -13.36 1.63
N CYS A 69 3.48 -12.13 2.10
CA CYS A 69 3.36 -10.93 1.28
C CYS A 69 4.72 -10.38 0.80
N SER A 70 5.81 -11.14 0.99
CA SER A 70 7.16 -10.74 0.56
C SER A 70 7.14 -10.18 -0.86
N TRP A 71 7.75 -9.00 -1.01
CA TRP A 71 7.84 -8.25 -2.26
C TRP A 71 8.33 -9.11 -3.43
N SER A 72 9.33 -9.95 -3.18
CA SER A 72 9.94 -10.84 -4.17
C SER A 72 8.99 -11.88 -4.78
N LEU A 73 7.83 -12.13 -4.17
CA LEU A 73 6.87 -13.12 -4.64
C LEU A 73 5.94 -12.59 -5.74
N TRP A 74 5.82 -11.26 -5.88
CA TRP A 74 4.84 -10.66 -6.78
C TRP A 74 5.37 -9.45 -7.56
N GLU A 75 6.45 -8.80 -7.11
CA GLU A 75 7.11 -7.75 -7.87
C GLU A 75 7.68 -8.30 -9.19
N LYS A 76 7.44 -7.58 -10.28
CA LYS A 76 7.99 -7.87 -11.60
C LYS A 76 8.65 -6.60 -12.11
N TRP A 77 9.92 -6.42 -11.76
CA TRP A 77 10.73 -5.27 -12.19
C TRP A 77 11.94 -5.75 -12.98
N ASP A 78 12.43 -4.89 -13.87
CA ASP A 78 13.62 -5.15 -14.66
C ASP A 78 14.88 -5.29 -13.79
N GLU A 79 15.92 -5.90 -14.36
CA GLU A 79 17.18 -6.10 -13.67
C GLU A 79 17.82 -4.76 -13.23
N GLY A 80 18.20 -4.66 -11.96
CA GLY A 80 18.75 -3.44 -11.37
C GLY A 80 17.72 -2.42 -10.87
N ALA A 81 16.42 -2.66 -11.08
CA ALA A 81 15.37 -1.80 -10.53
C ALA A 81 15.40 -1.78 -9.00
N LYS A 82 15.27 -0.59 -8.42
CA LYS A 82 15.16 -0.37 -6.97
C LYS A 82 13.78 0.21 -6.65
N PRO A 83 12.75 -0.63 -6.54
CA PRO A 83 11.40 -0.15 -6.29
C PRO A 83 11.30 0.51 -4.90
N TYR A 84 10.51 1.56 -4.84
CA TYR A 84 10.07 2.14 -3.59
C TYR A 84 8.90 1.32 -3.04
N ARG A 85 9.05 0.78 -1.83
CA ARG A 85 8.09 -0.13 -1.21
C ARG A 85 7.44 0.54 -0.01
N MET A 86 6.12 0.46 0.06
CA MET A 86 5.34 1.08 1.12
C MET A 86 4.05 0.30 1.41
N ALA A 87 3.42 0.59 2.55
CA ALA A 87 2.15 0.01 2.90
C ALA A 87 1.11 1.10 3.26
N LEU A 88 -0.12 0.92 2.79
CA LEU A 88 -1.26 1.76 3.15
C LEU A 88 -2.11 1.03 4.20
N ILE A 89 -2.50 1.76 5.24
CA ILE A 89 -3.22 1.26 6.41
C ILE A 89 -4.61 1.89 6.43
N GLY A 90 -5.66 1.08 6.25
CA GLY A 90 -7.04 1.54 6.33
C GLY A 90 -7.62 1.29 7.71
N ASP A 91 -8.42 2.22 8.21
CA ASP A 91 -9.38 2.03 9.31
C ASP A 91 -8.83 1.21 10.49
N PRO A 92 -7.70 1.61 11.10
CA PRO A 92 -7.23 0.95 12.32
C PRO A 92 -8.20 1.14 13.48
N GLN A 93 -8.99 2.23 13.49
CA GLN A 93 -10.13 2.51 14.36
C GLN A 93 -9.95 1.94 15.77
N LEU A 94 -9.09 2.59 16.56
CA LEU A 94 -8.90 2.20 17.95
C LEU A 94 -10.23 2.25 18.70
N VAL A 95 -10.78 1.06 18.96
CA VAL A 95 -12.07 0.89 19.65
C VAL A 95 -12.02 1.49 21.03
N ASP A 96 -13.09 2.16 21.44
CA ASP A 96 -13.22 2.78 22.74
C ASP A 96 -14.61 2.51 23.37
N LYS A 97 -14.93 3.24 24.45
CA LYS A 97 -16.20 3.07 25.17
C LYS A 97 -17.44 3.48 24.37
N HIS A 98 -17.27 4.26 23.30
CA HIS A 98 -18.33 4.73 22.42
C HIS A 98 -18.61 3.75 21.27
N THR A 99 -17.68 2.81 20.98
CA THR A 99 -17.83 1.77 19.94
C THR A 99 -18.99 0.83 20.21
N TYR A 100 -19.07 0.30 21.44
CA TYR A 100 -20.08 -0.67 21.85
C TYR A 100 -20.70 -0.27 23.18
N ASN A 101 -22.03 -0.30 23.26
CA ASN A 101 -22.74 -0.09 24.53
C ASN A 101 -22.57 -1.31 25.46
N ARG A 102 -21.43 -1.38 26.15
CA ARG A 102 -21.00 -2.50 26.98
C ARG A 102 -20.39 -2.02 28.30
N SER A 103 -20.26 -2.94 29.25
CA SER A 103 -19.62 -2.63 30.54
C SER A 103 -18.14 -2.28 30.37
N PHE A 104 -17.61 -1.45 31.27
CA PHE A 104 -16.20 -1.02 31.26
C PHE A 104 -15.21 -2.20 31.19
N ILE A 105 -15.52 -3.31 31.86
CA ILE A 105 -14.67 -4.51 31.86
C ILE A 105 -14.60 -5.11 30.44
N LEU A 106 -15.73 -5.23 29.75
CA LEU A 106 -15.76 -5.75 28.38
C LEU A 106 -15.05 -4.82 27.40
N THR A 107 -15.22 -3.50 27.55
CA THR A 107 -14.47 -2.51 26.76
C THR A 107 -12.97 -2.67 26.99
N ALA A 108 -12.52 -2.77 28.25
CA ALA A 108 -11.11 -2.95 28.57
C ALA A 108 -10.53 -4.23 27.94
N PHE A 109 -11.25 -5.35 27.99
CA PHE A 109 -10.84 -6.56 27.29
C PHE A 109 -10.81 -6.39 25.76
N THR A 110 -11.80 -5.71 25.19
CA THR A 110 -11.87 -5.46 23.75
C THR A 110 -10.64 -4.66 23.31
N ASN A 111 -10.40 -3.52 23.96
CA ASN A 111 -9.23 -2.66 23.71
C ASN A 111 -7.93 -3.46 23.83
N PHE A 112 -7.76 -4.25 24.90
CA PHE A 112 -6.55 -5.04 25.09
C PHE A 112 -6.27 -6.01 23.93
N TYR A 113 -7.27 -6.75 23.47
CA TYR A 113 -7.07 -7.73 22.40
C TYR A 113 -6.92 -7.08 21.02
N THR A 114 -7.69 -6.05 20.70
CA THR A 114 -7.58 -5.34 19.42
C THR A 114 -6.25 -4.62 19.31
N ASP A 115 -5.79 -3.96 20.37
CA ASP A 115 -4.49 -3.26 20.39
C ASP A 115 -3.34 -4.25 20.22
N LYS A 116 -3.40 -5.37 20.94
CA LYS A 116 -2.37 -6.41 20.86
C LYS A 116 -2.32 -7.05 19.47
N TYR A 117 -3.48 -7.25 18.84
CA TYR A 117 -3.57 -7.72 17.45
C TYR A 117 -2.90 -6.73 16.49
N MET A 118 -3.29 -5.46 16.54
CA MET A 118 -2.75 -4.43 15.65
C MET A 118 -1.26 -4.20 15.88
N LYS A 119 -0.81 -4.09 17.14
CA LYS A 119 0.60 -3.88 17.51
C LYS A 119 1.50 -5.02 17.02
N ARG A 120 1.00 -6.26 17.00
CA ARG A 120 1.73 -7.41 16.44
C ARG A 120 1.82 -7.36 14.94
N ASN A 121 0.71 -7.12 14.25
CA ASN A 121 0.72 -6.95 12.80
C ASN A 121 1.63 -5.80 12.40
N TRP A 122 1.58 -4.67 13.11
CA TRP A 122 2.46 -3.52 12.89
C TRP A 122 3.94 -3.88 13.08
N LYS A 123 4.27 -4.61 14.15
CA LYS A 123 5.63 -5.10 14.38
C LYS A 123 6.13 -5.97 13.23
N TYR A 124 5.36 -6.99 12.82
CA TYR A 124 5.81 -7.92 11.77
C TYR A 124 5.77 -7.30 10.38
N LEU A 125 4.81 -6.42 10.08
CA LEU A 125 4.79 -5.61 8.86
C LEU A 125 6.14 -4.91 8.67
N ASN A 126 6.65 -4.30 9.74
CA ASN A 126 7.93 -3.60 9.72
C ASN A 126 9.14 -4.53 9.70
N SER A 127 9.14 -5.61 10.47
CA SER A 127 10.30 -6.50 10.59
C SER A 127 10.44 -7.52 9.47
N GLU A 128 9.36 -7.84 8.75
CA GLU A 128 9.36 -8.85 7.69
C GLU A 128 9.30 -8.22 6.29
N LEU A 129 8.58 -7.09 6.12
CA LEU A 129 8.49 -6.43 4.82
C LEU A 129 9.40 -5.21 4.67
N HIS A 130 9.90 -4.61 5.76
CA HIS A 130 10.79 -3.44 5.70
C HIS A 130 10.32 -2.33 4.74
N PRO A 131 9.07 -1.84 4.83
CA PRO A 131 8.59 -0.76 3.98
C PRO A 131 9.35 0.54 4.28
N LEU A 132 9.55 1.38 3.26
CA LEU A 132 10.17 2.71 3.40
C LEU A 132 9.19 3.75 3.93
N SER A 133 7.90 3.58 3.63
CA SER A 133 6.82 4.42 4.12
C SER A 133 5.59 3.62 4.54
N LEU A 134 4.87 4.14 5.52
CA LEU A 134 3.58 3.65 6.02
C LEU A 134 2.60 4.81 6.03
N ILE A 135 1.47 4.69 5.34
CA ILE A 135 0.49 5.78 5.22
C ILE A 135 -0.88 5.32 5.71
N PHE A 136 -1.47 6.04 6.65
CA PHE A 136 -2.83 5.79 7.12
C PHE A 136 -3.86 6.52 6.25
N LEU A 137 -4.97 5.84 5.96
CA LEU A 137 -6.10 6.36 5.16
C LEU A 137 -7.29 6.76 6.03
N GLY A 138 -7.04 7.43 7.17
CA GLY A 138 -8.08 7.91 8.06
C GLY A 138 -8.60 6.90 9.07
N ASP A 139 -9.57 7.36 9.85
CA ASP A 139 -10.21 6.64 10.94
C ASP A 139 -9.21 6.01 11.91
N LEU A 140 -8.35 6.87 12.44
CA LEU A 140 -7.31 6.48 13.37
C LEU A 140 -7.91 6.08 14.73
N LEU A 141 -8.88 6.86 15.19
CA LEU A 141 -9.57 6.70 16.46
C LEU A 141 -11.07 6.51 16.20
N ASP A 142 -11.71 5.55 16.86
CA ASP A 142 -13.14 5.30 16.65
C ASP A 142 -14.04 6.41 17.27
N GLY A 143 -13.71 6.90 18.46
CA GLY A 143 -14.41 8.05 19.08
C GLY A 143 -13.78 9.41 18.82
N GLY A 144 -12.84 9.53 17.88
CA GLY A 144 -11.97 10.71 17.70
C GLY A 144 -12.71 12.05 17.69
N ARG A 145 -13.88 12.12 17.06
CA ARG A 145 -14.70 13.34 16.92
C ARG A 145 -15.52 13.69 18.15
N ASP A 146 -15.89 12.70 18.97
CA ASP A 146 -16.85 12.82 20.06
C ASP A 146 -16.18 12.87 21.44
N LEU A 147 -14.89 12.53 21.52
CA LEU A 147 -14.13 12.58 22.76
C LEU A 147 -13.77 14.01 23.18
N GLU A 148 -13.88 14.27 24.49
CA GLU A 148 -13.30 15.44 25.15
C GLU A 148 -11.77 15.34 25.24
N MET A 149 -11.10 16.49 25.31
CA MET A 149 -9.63 16.59 25.18
C MET A 149 -8.85 15.62 26.08
N LYS A 150 -9.23 15.48 27.35
CA LYS A 150 -8.55 14.58 28.30
C LYS A 150 -8.62 13.11 27.88
N SER A 151 -9.76 12.66 27.38
CA SER A 151 -9.95 11.29 26.89
C SER A 151 -9.30 11.12 25.52
N TRP A 152 -9.42 12.13 24.66
CA TRP A 152 -8.82 12.16 23.33
C TRP A 152 -7.28 12.01 23.40
N ILE A 153 -6.60 12.71 24.33
CA ILE A 153 -5.15 12.56 24.54
C ILE A 153 -4.78 11.13 24.95
N LYS A 154 -5.64 10.42 25.70
CA LYS A 154 -5.38 9.02 26.06
C LYS A 154 -5.44 8.11 24.85
N GLU A 155 -6.44 8.29 23.99
CA GLU A 155 -6.57 7.53 22.75
C GLU A 155 -5.43 7.86 21.76
N TYR A 156 -5.01 9.12 21.66
CA TYR A 156 -3.82 9.49 20.89
C TYR A 156 -2.54 8.79 21.39
N LYS A 157 -2.29 8.77 22.71
CA LYS A 157 -1.14 8.06 23.29
C LYS A 157 -1.22 6.55 23.07
N ARG A 158 -2.43 5.99 23.08
CA ARG A 158 -2.67 4.58 22.78
C ARG A 158 -2.41 4.28 21.31
N PHE A 159 -2.81 5.16 20.39
CA PHE A 159 -2.48 5.08 18.98
C PHE A 159 -0.95 5.05 18.77
N ASP A 160 -0.23 5.99 19.39
CA ASP A 160 1.25 6.05 19.32
C ASP A 160 1.94 4.80 19.90
N ASP A 161 1.40 4.21 20.98
CA ASP A 161 1.92 2.95 21.53
C ASP A 161 1.69 1.74 20.61
N VAL A 162 0.51 1.65 19.97
CA VAL A 162 0.18 0.55 19.05
C VAL A 162 0.97 0.68 17.75
N PHE A 163 1.00 1.88 17.19
CA PHE A 163 1.63 2.21 15.91
C PHE A 163 2.95 2.96 16.10
N PHE A 164 3.82 2.39 16.93
CA PHE A 164 5.13 2.98 17.26
C PHE A 164 5.95 3.30 16.00
N GLN A 165 6.72 4.38 16.04
CA GLN A 165 7.60 4.81 14.97
C GLN A 165 8.76 3.80 14.74
N PRO A 166 8.80 3.08 13.61
CA PRO A 166 9.91 2.17 13.31
C PRO A 166 11.16 2.97 12.89
N PRO A 167 12.39 2.50 13.22
CA PRO A 167 13.61 3.20 12.82
C PRO A 167 13.74 3.30 11.29
N GLY A 168 13.96 4.52 10.78
CA GLY A 168 14.21 4.75 9.34
C GLY A 168 13.00 4.62 8.42
N VAL A 169 11.79 4.40 8.95
CA VAL A 169 10.54 4.30 8.18
C VAL A 169 9.76 5.60 8.28
N LYS A 170 9.23 6.13 7.18
CA LYS A 170 8.38 7.33 7.24
C LYS A 170 6.93 6.93 7.54
N VAL A 171 6.39 7.33 8.70
CA VAL A 171 4.99 7.10 9.06
C VAL A 171 4.19 8.38 8.79
N ILE A 172 3.10 8.28 8.04
CA ILE A 172 2.24 9.40 7.65
C ILE A 172 0.81 9.08 8.09
N SER A 173 0.31 9.84 9.05
CA SER A 173 -1.04 9.67 9.62
C SER A 173 -1.87 10.96 9.53
N THR A 174 -1.58 11.79 8.52
CA THR A 174 -2.16 13.13 8.38
C THR A 174 -3.56 13.14 7.75
N LEU A 175 -4.00 12.07 7.10
CA LEU A 175 -5.32 11.99 6.49
C LEU A 175 -6.36 11.57 7.55
N PRO A 176 -7.36 12.40 7.89
CA PRO A 176 -8.40 12.03 8.83
C PRO A 176 -9.52 11.22 8.17
N GLY A 177 -10.26 10.46 8.98
CA GLY A 177 -11.55 9.91 8.60
C GLY A 177 -12.75 10.51 9.33
N ASN A 178 -13.96 10.01 9.06
CA ASN A 178 -15.19 10.54 9.66
C ASN A 178 -15.26 10.32 11.18
N HIS A 179 -14.64 9.27 11.68
CA HIS A 179 -14.55 9.02 13.13
C HIS A 179 -13.56 9.96 13.81
N ASP A 180 -12.58 10.49 13.08
CA ASP A 180 -11.60 11.43 13.62
C ASP A 180 -12.14 12.86 13.77
N ILE A 181 -12.83 13.37 12.74
CA ILE A 181 -13.21 14.79 12.65
C ILE A 181 -14.71 15.07 12.43
N GLY A 182 -15.54 14.03 12.19
CA GLY A 182 -16.92 14.15 11.74
C GLY A 182 -17.04 14.09 10.21
N PHE A 183 -18.24 14.29 9.66
CA PHE A 183 -18.47 14.26 8.21
C PHE A 183 -19.21 15.50 7.69
N SER A 184 -18.76 16.07 6.57
CA SER A 184 -19.36 17.23 5.92
C SER A 184 -19.61 18.38 6.93
N ASP A 185 -20.85 18.85 7.07
CA ASP A 185 -21.26 19.90 8.01
C ASP A 185 -21.06 19.54 9.49
N GLY A 186 -20.84 18.26 9.79
CA GLY A 186 -20.46 17.78 11.13
C GLY A 186 -18.99 18.03 11.50
N VAL A 187 -18.15 18.41 10.53
CA VAL A 187 -16.76 18.79 10.79
C VAL A 187 -16.73 20.21 11.37
N THR A 188 -16.12 20.36 12.54
CA THR A 188 -15.95 21.66 13.21
C THR A 188 -14.48 22.04 13.25
N LEU A 189 -14.18 23.35 13.24
CA LEU A 189 -12.80 23.84 13.39
C LEU A 189 -12.12 23.33 14.67
N LYS A 190 -12.88 23.16 15.77
CA LYS A 190 -12.36 22.58 17.01
C LYS A 190 -11.83 21.16 16.79
N ARG A 191 -12.61 20.30 16.13
CA ARG A 191 -12.24 18.89 15.85
C ARG A 191 -11.09 18.83 14.86
N LEU A 192 -11.18 19.58 13.76
CA LEU A 192 -10.16 19.64 12.71
C LEU A 192 -8.82 20.17 13.24
N ASN A 193 -8.81 21.28 13.98
CA ASN A 193 -7.58 21.86 14.53
C ASN A 193 -6.96 20.96 15.61
N ARG A 194 -7.78 20.24 16.40
CA ARG A 194 -7.26 19.23 17.32
C ARG A 194 -6.55 18.11 16.56
N PHE A 195 -7.16 17.58 15.51
CA PHE A 195 -6.51 16.56 14.67
C PHE A 195 -5.20 17.08 14.09
N ARG A 196 -5.22 18.29 13.48
CA ARG A 196 -4.05 18.93 12.86
C ARG A 196 -2.89 19.14 13.83
N ALA A 197 -3.18 19.52 15.07
CA ALA A 197 -2.15 19.77 16.08
C ALA A 197 -1.35 18.54 16.49
N TYR A 198 -1.88 17.33 16.28
CA TYR A 198 -1.27 16.07 16.76
C TYR A 198 -0.85 15.13 15.64
N PHE A 199 -1.59 15.11 14.53
CA PHE A 199 -1.32 14.25 13.38
C PHE A 199 -0.75 15.02 12.18
N GLY A 200 -0.89 16.34 12.14
CA GLY A 200 -0.47 17.20 11.04
C GLY A 200 -1.61 17.59 10.10
N GLU A 201 -1.27 18.35 9.06
CA GLU A 201 -2.23 18.95 8.14
C GLU A 201 -3.14 17.93 7.45
N SER A 202 -4.46 18.14 7.50
CA SER A 202 -5.44 17.12 7.08
C SER A 202 -5.39 16.80 5.58
N SER A 203 -4.83 17.72 4.79
CA SER A 203 -4.45 17.48 3.40
C SER A 203 -2.94 17.72 3.23
N SER A 204 -2.27 16.92 2.43
CA SER A 204 -0.82 17.04 2.26
C SER A 204 -0.37 16.38 0.96
N SER A 205 0.80 16.78 0.48
CA SER A 205 1.47 16.11 -0.63
C SER A 205 2.86 15.64 -0.22
N TYR A 206 3.25 14.45 -0.66
CA TYR A 206 4.57 13.88 -0.40
C TYR A 206 5.14 13.27 -1.67
N VAL A 207 6.36 13.68 -2.02
CA VAL A 207 7.14 13.00 -3.06
C VAL A 207 7.81 11.78 -2.43
N LEU A 208 7.37 10.58 -2.82
CA LEU A 208 7.89 9.30 -2.36
C LEU A 208 8.15 8.43 -3.58
N GLY A 209 9.36 7.87 -3.70
CA GLY A 209 9.69 6.95 -4.79
C GLY A 209 9.33 7.47 -6.19
N ASN A 210 9.66 8.73 -6.48
CA ASN A 210 9.36 9.41 -7.74
C ASN A 210 7.85 9.43 -8.11
N HIS A 211 6.98 9.50 -7.10
CA HIS A 211 5.55 9.74 -7.23
C HIS A 211 5.12 10.80 -6.22
N THR A 212 4.12 11.60 -6.57
CA THR A 212 3.51 12.56 -5.65
C THR A 212 2.25 11.95 -5.05
N PHE A 213 2.32 11.57 -3.78
CA PHE A 213 1.16 11.12 -3.01
C PHE A 213 0.39 12.33 -2.49
N VAL A 214 -0.86 12.48 -2.93
CA VAL A 214 -1.77 13.55 -2.52
C VAL A 214 -2.77 12.96 -1.53
N LEU A 215 -2.61 13.28 -0.25
CA LEU A 215 -3.55 12.96 0.81
C LEU A 215 -4.57 14.09 0.88
N LEU A 216 -5.85 13.78 0.64
CA LEU A 216 -6.88 14.80 0.51
C LEU A 216 -8.04 14.57 1.48
N ASP A 217 -8.30 15.56 2.33
CA ASP A 217 -9.43 15.61 3.24
C ASP A 217 -10.72 15.95 2.46
N THR A 218 -11.24 14.95 1.75
CA THR A 218 -12.49 15.05 0.98
C THR A 218 -13.73 15.22 1.87
N ILE A 219 -13.61 14.88 3.14
CA ILE A 219 -14.65 15.04 4.14
C ILE A 219 -14.86 16.52 4.46
N SER A 220 -13.78 17.25 4.75
CA SER A 220 -13.81 18.70 4.96
C SER A 220 -14.20 19.46 3.68
N LEU A 221 -13.80 18.98 2.50
CA LEU A 221 -14.30 19.53 1.22
C LEU A 221 -15.82 19.41 1.04
N SER A 222 -16.44 18.43 1.70
CA SER A 222 -17.89 18.22 1.66
C SER A 222 -18.66 19.15 2.61
N ASN A 223 -17.98 20.01 3.37
CA ASN A 223 -18.63 20.98 4.25
C ASN A 223 -19.24 22.14 3.46
N THR A 224 -20.52 22.41 3.70
CA THR A 224 -21.32 23.44 3.00
C THR A 224 -21.62 24.65 3.86
N ILE A 225 -21.47 24.54 5.18
CA ILE A 225 -21.84 25.59 6.14
C ILE A 225 -20.68 26.48 6.59
N ASN A 226 -19.46 25.94 6.68
CA ASN A 226 -18.27 26.64 7.17
C ASN A 226 -17.11 26.45 6.19
N THR A 227 -16.92 27.45 5.35
CA THR A 227 -15.91 27.43 4.28
C THR A 227 -14.46 27.32 4.81
N GLN A 228 -14.18 27.80 6.03
CA GLN A 228 -12.86 27.73 6.65
C GLN A 228 -12.40 26.28 6.89
N VAL A 229 -13.34 25.36 7.11
CA VAL A 229 -13.05 23.92 7.27
C VAL A 229 -12.38 23.35 6.02
N SER A 230 -12.81 23.81 4.84
CA SER A 230 -12.34 23.34 3.53
C SER A 230 -11.21 24.17 2.92
N GLU A 231 -10.87 25.31 3.54
CA GLU A 231 -10.04 26.36 2.92
C GLU A 231 -8.64 25.86 2.57
N TYR A 232 -7.99 25.20 3.52
CA TYR A 232 -6.65 24.66 3.31
C TYR A 232 -6.63 23.55 2.23
N THR A 233 -7.63 22.67 2.22
CA THR A 233 -7.74 21.64 1.18
C THR A 233 -7.96 22.24 -0.21
N LYS A 234 -8.77 23.30 -0.32
CA LYS A 234 -8.96 24.05 -1.58
C LYS A 234 -7.68 24.73 -2.02
N GLN A 235 -6.90 25.28 -1.09
CA GLN A 235 -5.59 25.87 -1.40
C GLN A 235 -4.65 24.82 -2.00
N LEU A 236 -4.52 23.64 -1.37
CA LEU A 236 -3.69 22.55 -1.91
C LEU A 236 -4.13 22.13 -3.31
N LEU A 237 -5.44 22.02 -3.56
CA LEU A 237 -5.96 21.70 -4.90
C LEU A 237 -5.57 22.78 -5.93
N ASN A 238 -5.66 24.06 -5.57
CA ASN A 238 -5.23 25.15 -6.44
C ASN A 238 -3.73 25.07 -6.75
N ASP A 239 -2.90 24.80 -5.75
CA ASP A 239 -1.45 24.64 -5.93
C ASP A 239 -1.12 23.47 -6.85
N LEU A 240 -1.77 22.31 -6.64
CA LEU A 240 -1.61 21.13 -7.49
C LEU A 240 -2.07 21.37 -8.94
N ASN A 241 -3.09 22.18 -9.17
CA ASN A 241 -3.51 22.53 -10.52
C ASN A 241 -2.42 23.29 -11.29
N ASN A 242 -1.60 24.08 -10.58
CA ASN A 242 -0.55 24.92 -11.16
C ASN A 242 0.78 24.19 -11.38
N THR A 243 0.98 23.01 -10.77
CA THR A 243 2.25 22.26 -10.82
C THR A 243 2.19 20.97 -11.62
N TYR A 244 1.05 20.62 -12.24
CA TYR A 244 0.88 19.30 -12.86
C TYR A 244 1.98 18.95 -13.87
N ASP A 245 2.30 19.85 -14.80
CA ASP A 245 3.29 19.59 -15.86
C ASP A 245 4.74 19.53 -15.32
N LYS A 246 4.95 19.79 -14.03
CA LYS A 246 6.26 19.80 -13.37
C LYS A 246 6.40 18.72 -12.29
N ASP A 247 5.31 18.00 -12.00
CA ASP A 247 5.24 17.05 -10.91
C ASP A 247 5.46 15.61 -11.37
N PHE A 248 5.94 14.78 -10.45
CA PHE A 248 5.89 13.33 -10.60
C PHE A 248 4.45 12.84 -10.78
N PRO A 249 4.25 11.64 -11.37
CA PRO A 249 2.94 11.00 -11.43
C PRO A 249 2.27 10.97 -10.05
N ARG A 250 0.99 11.36 -10.01
CA ARG A 250 0.26 11.57 -8.76
C ARG A 250 -0.55 10.34 -8.37
N ILE A 251 -0.55 10.01 -7.09
CA ILE A 251 -1.42 9.01 -6.48
C ILE A 251 -2.31 9.73 -5.48
N LEU A 252 -3.63 9.61 -5.63
CA LEU A 252 -4.59 10.22 -4.72
C LEU A 252 -4.93 9.25 -3.59
N LEU A 253 -4.82 9.75 -2.37
CA LEU A 253 -5.24 9.06 -1.15
C LEU A 253 -6.38 9.85 -0.51
N SER A 254 -7.48 9.17 -0.22
CA SER A 254 -8.65 9.74 0.46
C SER A 254 -9.14 8.78 1.53
N HIS A 255 -9.90 9.24 2.52
CA HIS A 255 -10.54 8.33 3.45
C HIS A 255 -11.82 7.77 2.83
N VAL A 256 -12.83 8.64 2.63
CA VAL A 256 -14.11 8.22 2.04
C VAL A 256 -13.96 7.99 0.54
N PRO A 257 -14.40 6.83 0.01
CA PRO A 257 -14.29 6.49 -1.41
C PRO A 257 -14.95 7.51 -2.36
N LEU A 258 -14.44 7.60 -3.58
CA LEU A 258 -15.01 8.50 -4.60
C LEU A 258 -16.39 8.04 -5.07
N PHE A 259 -17.17 8.95 -5.64
CA PHE A 259 -18.47 8.63 -6.19
C PHE A 259 -18.38 7.51 -7.24
N ARG A 260 -19.35 6.60 -7.21
CA ARG A 260 -19.58 5.57 -8.22
C ARG A 260 -21.08 5.28 -8.35
N PRO A 261 -21.57 4.83 -9.52
CA PRO A 261 -22.96 4.40 -9.66
C PRO A 261 -23.34 3.33 -8.64
N ALA A 262 -24.63 3.26 -8.31
CA ALA A 262 -25.13 2.20 -7.43
C ALA A 262 -24.91 0.82 -8.08
N ASN A 263 -24.61 -0.19 -7.27
CA ASN A 263 -24.37 -1.56 -7.69
C ASN A 263 -23.13 -1.77 -8.58
N THR A 264 -22.21 -0.80 -8.67
CA THR A 264 -20.90 -1.01 -9.31
C THR A 264 -20.16 -2.15 -8.60
N PRO A 265 -19.81 -3.25 -9.29
CA PRO A 265 -19.13 -4.39 -8.68
C PRO A 265 -17.73 -4.02 -8.17
N CYS A 266 -17.41 -4.45 -6.95
CA CYS A 266 -16.13 -4.18 -6.30
C CYS A 266 -15.01 -5.18 -6.64
N GLY A 267 -15.30 -6.19 -7.45
CA GLY A 267 -14.37 -7.27 -7.76
C GLY A 267 -14.34 -8.41 -6.74
N PRO A 268 -13.53 -9.46 -7.00
CA PRO A 268 -13.62 -10.75 -6.31
C PRO A 268 -13.01 -10.79 -4.90
N ASN A 269 -12.21 -9.79 -4.52
CA ASN A 269 -11.50 -9.77 -3.24
C ASN A 269 -12.33 -9.19 -2.08
N ARG A 270 -13.54 -8.69 -2.38
CA ARG A 270 -14.52 -8.22 -1.40
C ARG A 270 -15.14 -9.40 -0.66
N GLU A 271 -15.33 -9.28 0.64
CA GLU A 271 -15.91 -10.33 1.49
C GLU A 271 -17.44 -10.22 1.60
N LYS A 272 -17.96 -9.00 1.63
CA LYS A 272 -19.39 -8.74 1.91
C LYS A 272 -20.08 -7.99 0.78
N ASN A 273 -21.21 -8.54 0.32
CA ASN A 273 -21.99 -7.98 -0.78
C ASN A 273 -21.14 -7.87 -2.06
N THR A 274 -21.75 -7.41 -3.16
CA THR A 274 -21.05 -7.25 -4.45
C THR A 274 -20.56 -5.82 -4.69
N SER A 275 -21.08 -4.84 -3.95
CA SER A 275 -20.83 -3.41 -4.16
C SER A 275 -20.93 -2.63 -2.85
N ILE A 276 -20.37 -1.41 -2.85
CA ILE A 276 -20.61 -0.41 -1.79
C ILE A 276 -22.01 0.16 -1.97
N LYS A 277 -22.82 0.13 -0.90
CA LYS A 277 -24.17 0.72 -0.92
C LYS A 277 -24.06 2.23 -0.82
N LEU A 278 -24.79 2.95 -1.67
CA LEU A 278 -24.86 4.41 -1.61
C LEU A 278 -25.81 4.85 -0.51
N GLU A 279 -25.30 4.94 0.72
CA GLU A 279 -26.06 5.33 1.91
C GLU A 279 -25.43 6.53 2.59
N ARG A 280 -26.27 7.32 3.26
CA ARG A 280 -25.87 8.44 4.13
C ARG A 280 -26.60 8.32 5.45
N GLY A 281 -25.97 8.73 6.53
CA GLY A 281 -26.60 8.82 7.83
C GLY A 281 -26.00 9.92 8.68
N TYR A 282 -26.12 9.78 10.00
CA TYR A 282 -25.62 10.80 10.91
C TYR A 282 -24.09 10.85 10.90
N GLN A 283 -23.55 11.88 10.26
CA GLN A 283 -22.11 12.13 10.16
C GLN A 283 -21.32 10.97 9.53
N TYR A 284 -21.88 10.33 8.50
CA TYR A 284 -21.18 9.41 7.59
C TYR A 284 -21.88 9.35 6.21
N GLN A 285 -21.11 8.99 5.19
CA GLN A 285 -21.59 8.69 3.83
C GLN A 285 -20.59 7.76 3.15
N ASN A 286 -21.05 6.65 2.57
CA ASN A 286 -20.15 5.59 2.10
C ASN A 286 -19.33 5.95 0.84
N VAL A 287 -19.69 7.04 0.15
CA VAL A 287 -18.91 7.63 -0.94
C VAL A 287 -19.08 9.15 -0.91
N ILE A 288 -18.12 9.94 -1.38
CA ILE A 288 -18.30 11.39 -1.49
C ILE A 288 -19.21 11.78 -2.68
N LEU A 289 -19.61 13.06 -2.76
CA LEU A 289 -20.46 13.56 -3.83
C LEU A 289 -19.77 13.49 -5.21
N SER A 290 -20.58 13.26 -6.26
CA SER A 290 -20.10 13.19 -7.65
C SER A 290 -19.39 14.46 -8.10
N SER A 291 -19.88 15.64 -7.69
CA SER A 291 -19.26 16.93 -8.00
C SER A 291 -17.87 17.07 -7.38
N ILE A 292 -17.70 16.65 -6.12
CA ILE A 292 -16.41 16.68 -5.43
C ILE A 292 -15.45 15.67 -6.06
N SER A 293 -15.93 14.45 -6.35
CA SER A 293 -15.12 13.42 -7.02
C SER A 293 -14.58 13.90 -8.37
N THR A 294 -15.46 14.48 -9.19
CA THR A 294 -15.10 15.02 -10.50
C THR A 294 -14.07 16.15 -10.36
N HIS A 295 -14.33 17.10 -9.47
CA HIS A 295 -13.44 18.23 -9.22
C HIS A 295 -12.04 17.80 -8.78
N VAL A 296 -11.96 16.87 -7.82
CA VAL A 296 -10.69 16.34 -7.31
C VAL A 296 -9.93 15.58 -8.39
N LEU A 297 -10.59 14.68 -9.13
CA LEU A 297 -9.94 13.91 -10.20
C LEU A 297 -9.42 14.82 -11.32
N GLU A 298 -10.16 15.86 -11.70
CA GLU A 298 -9.77 16.76 -12.78
C GLU A 298 -8.58 17.68 -12.44
N ILE A 299 -8.41 18.01 -11.16
CA ILE A 299 -7.30 18.82 -10.63
C ILE A 299 -6.08 17.94 -10.34
N VAL A 300 -6.28 16.87 -9.57
CA VAL A 300 -5.18 16.03 -9.12
C VAL A 300 -4.61 15.24 -10.30
N ARG A 301 -5.48 14.79 -11.23
CA ARG A 301 -5.12 13.93 -12.38
C ARG A 301 -4.25 12.73 -11.96
N PRO A 302 -4.72 11.93 -10.99
CA PRO A 302 -3.92 10.82 -10.47
C PRO A 302 -3.84 9.68 -11.48
N ILE A 303 -2.80 8.85 -11.38
CA ILE A 303 -2.69 7.57 -12.10
C ILE A 303 -3.35 6.41 -11.33
N ALA A 304 -3.57 6.57 -10.03
CA ALA A 304 -4.26 5.63 -9.17
C ALA A 304 -4.87 6.34 -7.96
N VAL A 305 -5.96 5.77 -7.42
CA VAL A 305 -6.62 6.27 -6.21
C VAL A 305 -6.70 5.15 -5.18
N PHE A 306 -6.46 5.48 -3.90
CA PHE A 306 -6.75 4.59 -2.78
C PHE A 306 -7.66 5.27 -1.75
N SER A 307 -8.60 4.49 -1.22
CA SER A 307 -9.57 4.92 -0.20
C SER A 307 -9.69 3.92 0.97
N GLY A 308 -10.27 4.33 2.09
CA GLY A 308 -10.63 3.51 3.26
C GLY A 308 -12.15 3.48 3.49
N ASP A 309 -12.59 3.69 4.74
CA ASP A 309 -13.98 3.88 5.23
C ASP A 309 -14.92 2.67 5.09
N ASP A 310 -14.96 1.98 3.95
CA ASP A 310 -15.86 0.84 3.76
C ASP A 310 -15.38 -0.45 4.46
N HIS A 311 -14.16 -0.43 5.02
CA HIS A 311 -13.46 -1.51 5.73
C HIS A 311 -13.17 -2.77 4.92
N ASP A 312 -13.80 -2.97 3.76
CA ASP A 312 -13.63 -4.11 2.87
C ASP A 312 -13.06 -3.67 1.51
N PHE A 313 -12.50 -4.61 0.76
CA PHE A 313 -11.88 -4.31 -0.51
C PHE A 313 -12.93 -3.90 -1.56
N CYS A 314 -12.62 -2.87 -2.35
CA CYS A 314 -13.40 -2.53 -3.53
C CYS A 314 -12.50 -1.95 -4.61
N GLU A 315 -12.50 -2.54 -5.80
CA GLU A 315 -11.80 -2.02 -6.97
C GLU A 315 -12.82 -1.55 -8.01
N VAL A 316 -12.69 -0.29 -8.45
CA VAL A 316 -13.57 0.29 -9.47
C VAL A 316 -12.78 1.16 -10.45
N GLU A 317 -13.32 1.29 -11.67
CA GLU A 317 -12.81 2.23 -12.66
C GLU A 317 -13.39 3.63 -12.43
N GLN A 318 -12.55 4.65 -12.51
CA GLN A 318 -12.92 6.05 -12.46
C GLN A 318 -12.50 6.75 -13.75
N THR A 319 -13.46 7.35 -14.46
CA THR A 319 -13.19 8.09 -15.71
C THR A 319 -13.11 9.59 -15.47
N ILE A 320 -11.96 10.18 -15.76
CA ILE A 320 -11.72 11.63 -15.77
C ILE A 320 -12.17 12.19 -17.11
N LYS A 321 -13.47 12.46 -17.23
CA LYS A 321 -14.14 12.84 -18.50
C LYS A 321 -13.43 13.95 -19.26
N LYS A 322 -12.94 14.98 -18.54
CA LYS A 322 -12.24 16.13 -19.13
C LYS A 322 -11.00 15.75 -19.95
N TYR A 323 -10.31 14.68 -19.59
CA TYR A 323 -9.08 14.24 -20.28
C TYR A 323 -9.22 12.89 -20.99
N GLY A 324 -10.38 12.23 -20.89
CA GLY A 324 -10.61 10.92 -21.50
C GLY A 324 -9.76 9.80 -20.91
N VAL A 325 -9.32 9.94 -19.66
CA VAL A 325 -8.47 8.95 -18.97
C VAL A 325 -9.31 8.15 -17.98
N THR A 326 -9.13 6.84 -17.95
CA THR A 326 -9.69 5.95 -16.93
C THR A 326 -8.57 5.46 -16.01
N ILE A 327 -8.80 5.53 -14.71
CA ILE A 327 -7.88 5.05 -13.68
C ILE A 327 -8.59 4.08 -12.75
N ILE A 328 -7.81 3.36 -11.93
CA ILE A 328 -8.35 2.44 -10.94
C ILE A 328 -8.35 3.09 -9.56
N GLU A 329 -9.49 3.04 -8.90
CA GLU A 329 -9.64 3.30 -7.47
C GLU A 329 -9.72 1.99 -6.69
N ARG A 330 -8.97 1.90 -5.59
CA ARG A 330 -9.02 0.79 -4.64
C ARG A 330 -9.36 1.26 -3.24
N SER A 331 -10.54 0.91 -2.75
CA SER A 331 -10.85 0.95 -1.32
C SER A 331 -10.16 -0.24 -0.64
N ILE A 332 -9.33 0.04 0.36
CA ILE A 332 -8.49 -0.96 1.03
C ILE A 332 -9.20 -1.51 2.26
N LYS A 333 -8.81 -2.74 2.66
CA LYS A 333 -9.37 -3.37 3.86
C LYS A 333 -8.91 -2.67 5.14
N SER A 334 -9.75 -2.74 6.16
CA SER A 334 -9.40 -2.35 7.52
C SER A 334 -8.23 -3.20 8.04
N PHE A 335 -7.30 -2.54 8.72
CA PHE A 335 -6.21 -3.17 9.46
C PHE A 335 -6.69 -3.79 10.78
N SER A 336 -7.84 -3.33 11.28
CA SER A 336 -8.40 -3.74 12.55
C SER A 336 -9.24 -5.01 12.42
N MET A 337 -9.10 -5.91 13.39
CA MET A 337 -9.94 -7.10 13.50
C MET A 337 -11.37 -6.82 13.98
N ALA A 338 -11.69 -5.58 14.35
CA ALA A 338 -12.98 -5.20 14.94
C ALA A 338 -13.97 -4.56 13.95
N MET A 339 -13.58 -4.44 12.67
CA MET A 339 -14.35 -3.70 11.65
C MET A 339 -15.28 -4.57 10.79
N GLY A 340 -15.62 -5.73 11.33
CA GLY A 340 -16.66 -6.60 10.80
C GLY A 340 -16.24 -7.45 9.60
N ILE A 341 -15.03 -7.32 9.07
CA ILE A 341 -14.48 -8.22 8.05
C ILE A 341 -13.77 -9.42 8.69
N SER A 342 -13.72 -10.55 7.99
CA SER A 342 -13.10 -11.77 8.46
C SER A 342 -11.59 -11.81 8.19
N GLN A 343 -11.12 -11.10 7.17
CA GLN A 343 -9.69 -11.03 6.82
C GLN A 343 -9.21 -9.58 6.77
N PRO A 344 -8.83 -8.99 7.93
CA PRO A 344 -8.16 -7.70 7.98
C PRO A 344 -6.93 -7.68 7.08
N GLY A 345 -6.62 -6.52 6.51
CA GLY A 345 -5.63 -6.40 5.45
C GLY A 345 -4.77 -5.15 5.54
N VAL A 346 -3.73 -5.16 4.72
CA VAL A 346 -2.86 -4.03 4.44
C VAL A 346 -2.66 -3.96 2.94
N GLN A 347 -2.68 -2.76 2.35
CA GLN A 347 -2.41 -2.60 0.93
C GLN A 347 -0.93 -2.33 0.73
N LEU A 348 -0.22 -3.26 0.10
CA LEU A 348 1.17 -3.05 -0.29
C LEU A 348 1.24 -2.32 -1.63
N VAL A 349 2.15 -1.37 -1.73
CA VAL A 349 2.42 -0.61 -2.95
C VAL A 349 3.91 -0.69 -3.22
N SER A 350 4.26 -1.22 -4.39
CA SER A 350 5.61 -1.21 -4.93
C SER A 350 5.58 -0.40 -6.20
N GLN A 351 6.46 0.58 -6.30
CA GLN A 351 6.50 1.51 -7.41
C GLN A 351 7.93 1.75 -7.85
N TYR A 352 8.11 1.89 -9.15
CA TYR A 352 9.39 2.19 -9.75
C TYR A 352 9.14 3.18 -10.89
N TYR A 353 9.79 4.33 -10.82
CA TYR A 353 9.75 5.33 -11.86
C TYR A 353 11.16 5.87 -12.03
N THR A 354 11.76 5.67 -13.21
CA THR A 354 13.10 6.17 -13.48
C THR A 354 13.03 7.66 -13.77
N LEU A 355 13.95 8.42 -13.16
CA LEU A 355 14.13 9.86 -13.47
C LEU A 355 14.47 10.10 -14.95
N TYR A 356 14.79 9.05 -15.70
CA TYR A 356 14.92 9.11 -17.15
C TYR A 356 13.67 9.65 -17.83
N PHE A 357 12.48 9.27 -17.34
CA PHE A 357 11.19 9.75 -17.85
C PHE A 357 10.81 11.15 -17.33
N MET A 358 11.58 11.77 -16.43
CA MET A 358 11.36 13.16 -16.01
C MET A 358 12.03 14.19 -16.91
N LYS A 359 12.97 13.78 -17.76
CA LYS A 359 13.30 14.61 -18.90
C LYS A 359 12.19 14.36 -19.91
N ASP A 360 11.29 15.32 -20.08
CA ASP A 360 10.38 15.39 -21.23
C ASP A 360 11.12 15.34 -22.57
N ILE A 361 12.46 15.34 -22.56
CA ILE A 361 13.33 15.39 -23.71
C ILE A 361 14.21 14.14 -23.73
N LEU A 362 14.05 13.35 -24.78
CA LEU A 362 14.99 12.32 -25.17
C LEU A 362 16.05 12.92 -26.11
N GLU A 363 17.30 12.91 -25.66
CA GLU A 363 18.44 13.41 -26.42
C GLU A 363 19.10 12.27 -27.20
N ILE A 364 19.16 12.39 -28.52
CA ILE A 364 19.82 11.43 -29.42
C ILE A 364 20.70 12.17 -30.44
N THR A 365 21.58 11.42 -31.09
CA THR A 365 22.39 11.90 -32.21
C THR A 365 21.95 11.21 -33.48
N VAL A 366 21.66 11.98 -34.53
CA VAL A 366 21.35 11.45 -35.86
C VAL A 366 22.45 11.84 -36.83
N GLN A 367 22.95 10.89 -37.60
CA GLN A 367 23.97 11.12 -38.61
C GLN A 367 23.46 10.78 -40.02
N PHE A 368 23.89 11.58 -40.99
CA PHE A 368 23.59 11.38 -42.40
C PHE A 368 24.87 11.21 -43.22
N SER A 369 24.88 10.19 -44.07
CA SER A 369 25.98 9.88 -44.98
C SER A 369 25.48 9.43 -46.36
N GLY A 370 26.40 9.20 -47.29
CA GLY A 370 26.08 8.75 -48.66
C GLY A 370 25.34 9.80 -49.50
N GLY A 371 25.46 11.09 -49.16
CA GLY A 371 24.79 12.19 -49.85
C GLY A 371 23.44 12.60 -49.22
N LEU A 372 22.92 11.84 -48.25
CA LEU A 372 21.66 12.18 -47.56
C LEU A 372 21.73 13.50 -46.79
N GLN A 373 22.91 13.91 -46.32
CA GLN A 373 23.08 15.18 -45.60
C GLN A 373 22.60 16.39 -46.42
N THR A 374 22.57 16.29 -47.76
CA THR A 374 22.04 17.34 -48.64
C THR A 374 20.57 17.63 -48.41
N LEU A 375 19.79 16.62 -48.00
CA LEU A 375 18.37 16.76 -47.67
C LEU A 375 18.15 17.47 -46.32
N PHE A 376 19.18 17.51 -45.47
CA PHE A 376 19.13 18.02 -44.09
C PHE A 376 20.09 19.22 -43.89
N GLY A 377 20.20 20.07 -44.92
CA GLY A 377 20.94 21.33 -44.81
C GLY A 377 22.47 21.18 -44.89
N ASN A 378 22.97 20.11 -45.52
CA ASN A 378 24.39 19.77 -45.62
C ASN A 378 25.07 19.55 -44.27
N GLN A 379 24.32 19.17 -43.23
CA GLN A 379 24.86 18.80 -41.93
C GLN A 379 24.95 17.28 -41.79
N HIS A 380 26.12 16.80 -41.40
CA HIS A 380 26.36 15.36 -41.21
C HIS A 380 25.81 14.84 -39.88
N THR A 381 25.74 15.67 -38.86
CA THR A 381 25.37 15.28 -37.50
C THR A 381 24.37 16.27 -36.94
N HIS A 382 23.29 15.75 -36.37
CA HIS A 382 22.26 16.52 -35.69
C HIS A 382 22.07 15.96 -34.28
N HIS A 383 22.12 16.84 -33.29
CA HIS A 383 21.69 16.50 -31.93
C HIS A 383 20.21 16.82 -31.82
N ILE A 384 19.40 15.78 -31.61
CA ILE A 384 17.93 15.89 -31.62
C ILE A 384 17.42 15.73 -30.20
N GLN A 385 16.48 16.60 -29.87
CA GLN A 385 15.71 16.60 -28.63
C GLN A 385 14.27 16.23 -28.98
N LEU A 386 13.86 15.00 -28.67
CA LEU A 386 12.51 14.50 -28.90
C LEU A 386 11.67 14.69 -27.65
N SER A 387 10.46 15.24 -27.80
CA SER A 387 9.54 15.36 -26.67
C SER A 387 8.88 14.01 -26.37
N LEU A 388 9.08 13.47 -25.17
CA LEU A 388 8.39 12.26 -24.71
C LEU A 388 6.88 12.49 -24.48
N SER A 389 6.45 13.75 -24.40
CA SER A 389 5.06 14.16 -24.25
C SER A 389 4.39 14.56 -25.59
N ASP A 390 5.03 14.28 -26.73
CA ASP A 390 4.44 14.57 -28.05
C ASP A 390 3.09 13.82 -28.23
N PRO A 391 1.97 14.51 -28.52
CA PRO A 391 0.67 13.89 -28.76
C PRO A 391 0.68 12.80 -29.84
N ALA A 392 1.59 12.87 -30.80
CA ALA A 392 1.75 11.85 -31.85
C ALA A 392 2.15 10.47 -31.29
N LEU A 393 2.78 10.44 -30.11
CA LEU A 393 3.20 9.21 -29.44
C LEU A 393 2.04 8.44 -28.79
N LYS A 394 0.90 9.10 -28.52
CA LYS A 394 -0.30 8.49 -27.90
C LYS A 394 0.02 7.71 -26.61
N GLY A 395 1.01 8.16 -25.84
CA GLY A 395 1.46 7.53 -24.59
C GLY A 395 2.44 6.36 -24.74
N SER A 396 2.86 6.02 -25.96
CA SER A 396 3.92 5.03 -26.24
C SER A 396 5.30 5.70 -26.29
N PRO A 397 6.39 5.00 -25.97
CA PRO A 397 7.73 5.57 -26.14
C PRO A 397 8.07 5.77 -27.63
N PRO A 398 8.91 6.77 -27.98
CA PRO A 398 9.30 7.02 -29.36
C PRO A 398 10.13 5.86 -29.92
N ASN A 399 9.79 5.41 -31.12
CA ASN A 399 10.51 4.39 -31.85
C ASN A 399 11.15 4.95 -33.14
N ILE A 400 11.89 4.11 -33.88
CA ILE A 400 12.53 4.52 -35.14
C ILE A 400 11.50 5.00 -36.17
N ALA A 401 10.31 4.40 -36.25
CA ALA A 401 9.24 4.88 -37.13
C ALA A 401 8.84 6.33 -36.80
N TYR A 402 8.62 6.65 -35.52
CA TYR A 402 8.36 8.01 -35.06
C TYR A 402 9.51 8.96 -35.42
N LEU A 403 10.77 8.54 -35.21
CA LEU A 403 11.94 9.34 -35.57
C LEU A 403 11.99 9.67 -37.06
N ILE A 404 11.77 8.68 -37.93
CA ILE A 404 11.78 8.88 -39.39
C ILE A 404 10.75 9.94 -39.79
N HIS A 405 9.53 9.84 -39.26
CA HIS A 405 8.49 10.85 -39.49
C HIS A 405 8.88 12.23 -38.93
N PHE A 406 9.42 12.27 -37.71
CA PHE A 406 9.90 13.51 -37.08
C PHE A 406 10.97 14.20 -37.94
N LEU A 407 11.97 13.46 -38.42
CA LEU A 407 13.04 13.97 -39.28
C LEU A 407 12.48 14.55 -40.58
N SER A 408 11.58 13.84 -41.25
CA SER A 408 10.96 14.27 -42.51
C SER A 408 10.02 15.46 -42.36
N GLN A 409 9.41 15.64 -41.18
CA GLN A 409 8.50 16.75 -40.93
C GLN A 409 9.20 18.00 -40.41
N ASN A 410 10.21 17.84 -39.55
CA ASN A 410 10.77 18.94 -38.77
C ASN A 410 12.21 19.31 -39.14
N LEU A 411 12.99 18.37 -39.70
CA LEU A 411 14.43 18.57 -39.95
C LEU A 411 14.79 18.63 -41.43
N MET A 412 14.04 17.93 -42.30
CA MET A 412 14.32 17.87 -43.72
C MET A 412 14.04 19.22 -44.41
N ASN A 413 15.05 19.78 -45.06
CA ASN A 413 14.96 21.06 -45.78
C ASN A 413 14.48 20.89 -47.23
N ASP A 414 14.69 19.71 -47.83
CA ASP A 414 14.25 19.42 -49.21
C ASP A 414 12.74 19.09 -49.25
N THR A 415 12.04 19.67 -50.22
CA THR A 415 10.59 19.48 -50.37
C THR A 415 10.21 18.08 -50.86
N ARG A 416 11.16 17.33 -51.45
CA ARG A 416 10.95 15.99 -52.00
C ARG A 416 11.11 14.92 -50.93
N LYS A 417 10.14 14.83 -50.01
CA LYS A 417 10.14 13.86 -48.89
C LYS A 417 10.30 12.40 -49.32
N ASN A 418 9.87 12.07 -50.54
CA ASN A 418 10.01 10.74 -51.14
C ASN A 418 11.46 10.32 -51.44
N LEU A 419 12.44 11.22 -51.30
CA LEU A 419 13.86 10.87 -51.35
C LEU A 419 14.35 10.21 -50.05
N PHE A 420 13.65 10.46 -48.92
CA PHE A 420 13.99 9.92 -47.61
C PHE A 420 12.98 8.88 -47.10
N ILE A 421 11.68 9.10 -47.30
CA ILE A 421 10.59 8.22 -46.84
C ILE A 421 9.86 7.57 -48.00
N LYS A 422 9.49 6.28 -47.85
CA LYS A 422 8.53 5.57 -48.69
C LYS A 422 7.72 4.59 -47.84
N ASP A 423 6.40 4.54 -48.03
CA ASP A 423 5.50 3.59 -47.36
C ASP A 423 5.67 3.57 -45.82
N ASP A 424 5.74 4.76 -45.20
CA ASP A 424 5.93 4.97 -43.74
C ASP A 424 7.21 4.38 -43.14
N THR A 425 8.22 4.14 -43.98
CA THR A 425 9.58 3.75 -43.57
C THR A 425 10.63 4.48 -44.41
N VAL A 426 11.92 4.26 -44.13
CA VAL A 426 13.00 4.80 -44.98
C VAL A 426 12.91 4.25 -46.39
N ARG A 427 13.25 5.08 -47.37
CA ARG A 427 13.29 4.67 -48.77
C ARG A 427 14.27 3.50 -48.97
N PRO A 428 13.91 2.46 -49.75
CA PRO A 428 14.84 1.41 -50.13
C PRO A 428 16.13 1.97 -50.75
N GLY A 429 17.28 1.46 -50.30
CA GLY A 429 18.60 2.01 -50.63
C GLY A 429 19.16 2.96 -49.58
N ILE A 430 18.49 3.14 -48.44
CA ILE A 430 19.02 3.78 -47.25
C ILE A 430 19.25 2.71 -46.19
N LEU A 431 20.49 2.57 -45.71
CA LEU A 431 20.84 1.74 -44.56
C LEU A 431 20.64 2.55 -43.28
N VAL A 432 20.14 1.88 -42.24
CA VAL A 432 19.94 2.46 -40.91
C VAL A 432 20.80 1.67 -39.92
N LEU A 433 21.67 2.38 -39.20
CA LEU A 433 22.45 1.81 -38.11
C LEU A 433 21.98 2.39 -36.78
N ILE A 434 21.87 1.55 -35.77
CA ILE A 434 21.58 1.93 -34.38
C ILE A 434 22.85 1.64 -33.58
N ASN A 435 23.51 2.66 -33.06
CA ASN A 435 24.76 2.54 -32.30
C ASN A 435 25.86 1.75 -33.04
N ASN A 436 26.01 1.99 -34.34
CA ASN A 436 26.91 1.29 -35.29
C ASN A 436 26.55 -0.17 -35.59
N GLU A 437 25.38 -0.64 -35.19
CA GLU A 437 24.86 -1.97 -35.53
C GLU A 437 23.73 -1.87 -36.56
N ASP A 438 23.60 -2.88 -37.41
CA ASP A 438 22.51 -2.94 -38.39
C ASP A 438 21.15 -3.01 -37.67
N TRP A 439 20.20 -2.16 -38.06
CA TRP A 439 18.87 -2.10 -37.46
C TRP A 439 18.07 -3.41 -37.63
N GLU A 440 18.41 -4.27 -38.60
CA GLU A 440 17.77 -5.59 -38.79
C GLU A 440 18.01 -6.51 -37.58
N LEU A 441 19.08 -6.28 -36.83
CA LEU A 441 19.36 -7.00 -35.57
C LEU A 441 18.61 -6.42 -34.36
N ASN A 442 17.99 -5.26 -34.53
CA ASN A 442 17.42 -4.43 -33.47
C ASN A 442 15.92 -4.16 -33.65
N ASP A 443 15.19 -5.04 -34.36
CA ASP A 443 13.73 -4.92 -34.60
C ASP A 443 13.35 -3.70 -35.48
N GLU A 444 14.30 -3.23 -36.31
CA GLU A 444 14.11 -2.23 -37.36
C GLU A 444 13.33 -0.97 -36.89
N LYS A 445 12.17 -0.72 -37.51
CA LYS A 445 11.31 0.44 -37.23
C LYS A 445 10.64 0.40 -35.85
N HIS A 446 10.62 -0.78 -35.20
CA HIS A 446 9.97 -1.00 -33.91
C HIS A 446 10.92 -0.77 -32.72
N TYR A 447 12.22 -0.64 -32.96
CA TYR A 447 13.20 -0.30 -31.94
C TYR A 447 12.78 0.95 -31.15
N ILE A 448 12.70 0.82 -29.82
CA ILE A 448 12.37 1.91 -28.91
C ILE A 448 13.64 2.72 -28.66
N LEU A 449 13.63 3.99 -29.06
CA LEU A 449 14.78 4.86 -28.92
C LEU A 449 15.21 4.99 -27.47
N GLN A 450 16.50 4.81 -27.27
CA GLN A 450 17.19 4.96 -26.02
C GLN A 450 17.99 6.26 -26.00
N PRO A 451 18.39 6.70 -24.82
CA PRO A 451 19.03 7.99 -24.69
C PRO A 451 20.50 7.93 -25.04
N LYS A 452 20.96 8.98 -25.72
CA LYS A 452 22.29 9.05 -26.35
C LYS A 452 22.49 8.04 -27.48
N ASP A 453 21.40 7.47 -27.99
CA ASP A 453 21.48 6.66 -29.21
C ASP A 453 22.09 7.47 -30.34
N GLU A 454 22.91 6.78 -31.13
CA GLU A 454 23.47 7.26 -32.38
C GLU A 454 22.79 6.53 -33.54
N ILE A 455 21.89 7.22 -34.24
CA ILE A 455 21.15 6.68 -35.38
C ILE A 455 21.77 7.20 -36.67
N THR A 456 22.32 6.31 -37.50
CA THR A 456 22.99 6.70 -38.75
C THR A 456 22.18 6.26 -39.96
N PHE A 457 21.87 7.19 -40.85
CA PHE A 457 21.24 6.92 -42.14
C PHE A 457 22.26 7.09 -43.27
N ILE A 458 22.47 6.04 -44.06
CA ILE A 458 23.46 6.01 -45.14
C ILE A 458 22.76 5.69 -46.45
N SER A 459 22.77 6.61 -47.42
CA SER A 459 22.32 6.26 -48.78
C SER A 459 23.38 5.41 -49.47
N THR A 460 22.97 4.24 -49.94
CA THR A 460 23.79 3.35 -50.79
C THR A 460 23.56 3.59 -52.27
N LEU A 461 22.54 4.39 -52.60
CA LEU A 461 22.33 4.88 -53.95
C LEU A 461 23.41 5.92 -54.24
N HIS A 462 24.36 5.58 -55.11
CA HIS A 462 25.29 6.55 -55.66
C HIS A 462 24.49 7.64 -56.40
N GLY A 463 24.44 8.84 -55.81
CA GLY A 463 23.95 10.03 -56.48
C GLY A 463 24.98 10.52 -57.49
N GLY A 464 24.85 10.06 -58.73
CA GLY A 464 25.14 10.83 -59.93
C GLY A 464 23.84 11.37 -60.50
#